data_AF-A0A2P2JX22-F1
#
_entry.id   AF-A0A2P2JX22-F1
#
_cell.length_a   1.000
_cell.length_b   1.000
_cell.length_c   1.000
_cell.angle_alpha   90.00
_cell.angle_beta   90.00
_cell.angle_gamma   90.00
#
_symmetry.space_group_name_H-M   'P 1'
#
loop_
_entity.id
_entity.type
_entity.pdbx_description
1 polymer ?
#
loop_
_entity_poly.entity_id
_entity_poly.type
_entity_poly.pdbx_seq_one_letter_code
_entity_poly.pdbx_strand_id
1 'polypeptide(L)'
;MHFFVDLISCVQVLHELMKSRKWAGLHVADSSCFHFRTRLLQRILADSCHELEDKVSDIRLEIDKIWQEELDWNETLIKRYVGREALWLHRRFLSLFWLRLLETGVRFSQHKSSIAANTISTFLDNELCLANSSSSIPDNDYEDFQAQAFHSTTYILWLTKQVPKSQRIKLGKNLRAGSLKTVLNVACPERCSLWDELIGYLEASDQGLEETA
;
A
#
# COMPACT_ATOMS: atom_id res chain seq x y z
N MET A 1 17.49 12.52 18.60
CA MET A 1 16.09 13.00 18.61
C MET A 1 15.13 11.81 18.82
N HIS A 2 15.23 11.13 19.97
CA HIS A 2 14.52 9.85 20.22
C HIS A 2 13.68 9.84 21.51
N PHE A 3 13.61 10.96 22.25
CA PHE A 3 13.03 11.00 23.61
C PHE A 3 11.72 11.80 23.75
N PHE A 4 11.21 12.45 22.70
CA PHE A 4 10.01 13.30 22.83
C PHE A 4 8.69 12.61 22.41
N VAL A 5 8.75 11.43 21.79
CA VAL A 5 7.55 10.79 21.18
C VAL A 5 6.78 9.92 22.18
N ASP A 6 7.39 9.53 23.30
CA ASP A 6 6.80 8.57 24.24
C ASP A 6 5.78 9.19 25.22
N LEU A 7 5.64 10.52 25.25
CA LEU A 7 4.77 11.23 26.21
C LEU A 7 3.41 11.71 25.66
N ILE A 8 3.14 11.46 24.39
CA ILE A 8 1.96 12.01 23.69
C ILE A 8 0.78 11.04 23.82
N SER A 9 -0.39 11.54 24.24
CA SER A 9 -1.62 10.74 24.30
C SER A 9 -2.21 10.47 22.92
N CYS A 10 -2.99 9.39 22.75
CA CYS A 10 -3.60 9.04 21.45
C CYS A 10 -4.39 10.21 20.83
N VAL A 11 -5.13 10.98 21.65
CA VAL A 11 -5.85 12.19 21.20
C VAL A 11 -4.91 13.25 20.62
N GLN A 12 -3.76 13.47 21.25
CA GLN A 12 -2.76 14.42 20.74
C GLN A 12 -2.08 13.89 19.47
N VAL A 13 -1.84 12.57 19.37
CA VAL A 13 -1.30 11.95 18.15
C VAL A 13 -2.25 12.16 16.97
N LEU A 14 -3.56 11.94 17.16
CA LEU A 14 -4.58 12.19 16.15
C LEU A 14 -4.65 13.66 15.72
N HIS A 15 -4.60 14.57 16.70
CA HIS A 15 -4.57 16.00 16.42
C HIS A 15 -3.35 16.40 15.57
N GLU A 16 -2.16 15.92 15.90
CA GLU A 16 -0.94 16.19 15.12
C GLU A 16 -0.97 15.52 13.73
N LEU A 17 -1.61 14.35 13.60
CA LEU A 17 -1.82 13.71 12.30
C LEU A 17 -2.71 14.57 11.41
N MET A 18 -3.80 15.13 11.95
CA MET A 18 -4.69 16.01 11.18
C MET A 18 -4.01 17.35 10.85
N LYS A 19 -3.35 17.97 11.82
CA LYS A 19 -2.67 19.25 11.66
C LYS A 19 -1.55 19.20 10.63
N SER A 20 -0.76 18.13 10.61
CA SER A 20 0.36 17.98 9.68
C SER A 20 -0.06 17.68 8.23
N ARG A 21 -1.34 17.33 7.99
CA ARG A 21 -1.84 16.93 6.66
C ARG A 21 -1.68 18.03 5.62
N LYS A 22 -2.09 19.26 5.95
CA LYS A 22 -1.98 20.41 5.03
C LYS A 22 -0.51 20.70 4.68
N TRP A 23 0.38 20.64 5.67
CA TRP A 23 1.80 20.89 5.45
C TRP A 23 2.43 19.83 4.54
N ALA A 24 2.22 18.55 4.83
CA ALA A 24 2.75 17.45 4.03
C ALA A 24 2.17 17.44 2.60
N GLY A 25 0.91 17.85 2.41
CA GLY A 25 0.31 17.99 1.08
C GLY A 25 0.89 19.13 0.23
N LEU A 26 1.46 20.16 0.87
CA LEU A 26 2.17 21.25 0.19
C LEU A 26 3.65 20.93 -0.06
N HIS A 27 4.25 20.10 0.80
CA HIS A 27 5.67 19.75 0.79
C HIS A 27 5.88 18.28 0.45
N VAL A 28 5.28 17.81 -0.64
CA VAL A 28 5.28 16.38 -1.03
C VAL A 28 6.67 15.80 -1.31
N ALA A 29 7.66 16.65 -1.59
CA ALA A 29 9.04 16.24 -1.80
C ALA A 29 9.83 16.06 -0.48
N ASP A 30 9.30 16.55 0.64
CA ASP A 30 9.93 16.37 1.95
C ASP A 30 9.60 14.98 2.52
N SER A 31 10.52 14.04 2.35
CA SER A 31 10.40 12.68 2.91
C SER A 31 10.23 12.68 4.43
N SER A 32 10.76 13.69 5.12
CA SER A 32 10.68 13.81 6.59
C SER A 32 9.24 14.01 7.05
N CYS A 33 8.42 14.73 6.27
CA CYS A 33 7.01 14.92 6.54
C CYS A 33 6.25 13.59 6.55
N PHE A 34 6.44 12.75 5.52
CA PHE A 34 5.80 11.43 5.47
C PHE A 34 6.35 10.45 6.50
N HIS A 35 7.63 10.57 6.85
CA HIS A 35 8.21 9.82 7.95
C HIS A 35 7.56 10.19 9.29
N PHE A 36 7.39 11.49 9.58
CA PHE A 36 6.69 11.96 10.78
C PHE A 36 5.26 11.41 10.85
N ARG A 37 4.50 11.50 9.75
CA ARG A 37 3.14 10.94 9.67
C ARG A 37 3.12 9.43 9.91
N THR A 38 4.08 8.71 9.33
CA THR A 38 4.27 7.27 9.55
C THR A 38 4.47 6.95 11.05
N ARG A 39 5.25 7.77 11.76
CA ARG A 39 5.46 7.59 13.21
C ARG A 39 4.19 7.84 14.02
N LEU A 40 3.38 8.84 13.65
CA LEU A 40 2.09 9.09 14.29
C LEU A 40 1.11 7.92 14.10
N LEU A 41 1.00 7.41 12.87
CA LEU A 41 0.16 6.26 12.53
C LEU A 41 0.60 4.99 13.28
N GLN A 42 1.91 4.75 13.39
CA GLN A 42 2.45 3.65 14.20
C GLN A 42 2.08 3.78 15.68
N ARG A 43 2.08 5.01 16.22
CA ARG A 43 1.71 5.26 17.62
C ARG A 43 0.22 5.00 17.87
N ILE A 44 -0.66 5.43 16.96
CA ILE A 44 -2.11 5.11 17.02
C ILE A 44 -2.32 3.59 17.10
N LEU A 45 -1.60 2.83 16.26
CA LEU A 45 -1.67 1.37 16.30
C LEU A 45 -1.16 0.78 17.62
N ALA A 46 -0.03 1.27 18.14
CA ALA A 46 0.53 0.79 19.40
C ALA A 46 -0.40 1.05 20.59
N ASP A 47 -0.95 2.27 20.69
CA ASP A 47 -1.81 2.68 21.80
C ASP A 47 -3.14 1.91 21.81
N SER A 48 -3.68 1.61 20.62
CA SER A 48 -4.88 0.77 20.48
C SER A 48 -4.70 -0.68 20.96
N CYS A 49 -3.46 -1.14 21.11
CA CYS A 49 -3.16 -2.49 21.60
C CYS A 49 -3.12 -2.58 23.14
N HIS A 50 -3.05 -1.45 23.84
CA HIS A 50 -2.87 -1.40 25.30
C HIS A 50 -4.17 -1.18 26.10
N GLU A 51 -5.23 -0.66 25.47
CA GLU A 51 -6.52 -0.41 26.12
C GLU A 51 -7.55 -1.47 25.71
N LEU A 52 -7.54 -2.68 26.28
CA LEU A 52 -8.49 -3.69 25.81
C LEU A 52 -8.94 -4.73 26.83
N GLU A 53 -10.17 -4.55 27.34
CA GLU A 53 -11.07 -5.68 27.62
C GLU A 53 -12.55 -5.48 27.20
N ASP A 54 -13.05 -4.28 26.85
CA ASP A 54 -14.48 -4.14 26.44
C ASP A 54 -14.85 -3.17 25.27
N LYS A 55 -13.92 -2.34 24.74
CA LYS A 55 -14.22 -1.31 23.68
C LYS A 55 -13.57 -1.55 22.31
N VAL A 56 -13.23 -2.79 22.02
CA VAL A 56 -12.36 -3.18 20.88
C VAL A 56 -12.94 -2.80 19.52
N SER A 57 -14.26 -2.95 19.36
CA SER A 57 -14.93 -2.75 18.07
C SER A 57 -14.90 -1.31 17.61
N ASP A 58 -15.14 -0.37 18.53
CA ASP A 58 -15.32 1.04 18.20
C ASP A 58 -13.99 1.69 17.85
N ILE A 59 -12.95 1.40 18.65
CA ILE A 59 -11.56 1.84 18.40
C ILE A 59 -11.07 1.30 17.05
N ARG A 60 -11.41 0.05 16.72
CA ARG A 60 -10.99 -0.56 15.46
C ARG A 60 -11.65 0.07 14.24
N LEU A 61 -12.96 0.38 14.32
CA LEU A 61 -13.66 1.10 13.25
C LEU A 61 -13.06 2.50 13.02
N GLU A 62 -12.64 3.17 14.10
CA GLU A 62 -11.98 4.47 14.01
C GLU A 62 -10.60 4.37 13.34
N ILE A 63 -9.80 3.36 13.69
CA ILE A 63 -8.51 3.08 13.04
C ILE A 63 -8.70 2.76 11.56
N ASP A 64 -9.67 1.91 11.23
CA ASP A 64 -9.97 1.54 9.85
C ASP A 64 -10.33 2.79 9.02
N LYS A 65 -11.13 3.69 9.59
CA LYS A 65 -11.48 4.97 8.96
C LYS A 65 -10.27 5.87 8.76
N ILE A 66 -9.43 6.06 9.78
CA ILE A 66 -8.21 6.88 9.69
C ILE A 66 -7.29 6.34 8.58
N TRP A 67 -7.14 5.02 8.50
CA TRP A 67 -6.28 4.39 7.51
C TRP A 67 -6.81 4.55 6.09
N GLN A 68 -8.12 4.38 5.88
CA GLN A 68 -8.77 4.62 4.59
C GLN A 68 -8.63 6.07 4.16
N GLU A 69 -8.91 7.03 5.05
CA GLU A 69 -8.75 8.45 4.74
C GLU A 69 -7.30 8.79 4.36
N GLU A 70 -6.31 8.17 4.99
CA GLU A 70 -4.90 8.39 4.66
C GLU A 70 -4.49 7.75 3.34
N LEU A 71 -5.01 6.56 3.02
CA LEU A 71 -4.85 5.94 1.71
C LEU A 71 -5.48 6.81 0.61
N ASP A 72 -6.73 7.25 0.78
CA ASP A 72 -7.41 8.08 -0.20
C ASP A 72 -6.66 9.41 -0.41
N TRP A 73 -6.24 10.04 0.68
CA TRP A 73 -5.47 11.28 0.60
C TRP A 73 -4.13 11.07 -0.11
N ASN A 74 -3.37 10.02 0.22
CA ASN A 74 -2.12 9.70 -0.46
C ASN A 74 -2.33 9.43 -1.96
N GLU A 75 -3.42 8.77 -2.35
CA GLU A 75 -3.78 8.58 -3.76
C GLU A 75 -4.02 9.91 -4.48
N THR A 76 -4.73 10.87 -3.86
CA THR A 76 -4.91 12.20 -4.45
C THR A 76 -3.58 12.92 -4.68
N LEU A 77 -2.61 12.76 -3.77
CA LEU A 77 -1.28 13.33 -3.92
C LEU A 77 -0.49 12.65 -5.03
N ILE A 78 -0.53 11.32 -5.12
CA ILE A 78 0.15 10.55 -6.17
C ILE A 78 -0.33 10.98 -7.56
N LYS A 79 -1.65 11.18 -7.73
CA LYS A 79 -2.24 11.63 -9.00
C LYS A 79 -1.89 13.08 -9.31
N ARG A 80 -1.74 13.93 -8.30
CA ARG A 80 -1.48 15.38 -8.47
C ARG A 80 0.00 15.70 -8.66
N TYR A 81 0.88 15.00 -7.97
CA TYR A 81 2.32 15.27 -7.90
C TYR A 81 3.09 14.08 -8.46
N VAL A 82 3.12 14.01 -9.78
CA VAL A 82 3.76 12.96 -10.57
C VAL A 82 5.27 12.90 -10.27
N GLY A 83 5.82 11.68 -10.18
CA GLY A 83 7.25 11.44 -10.08
C GLY A 83 7.85 11.59 -8.67
N ARG A 84 7.02 11.71 -7.62
CA ARG A 84 7.50 11.91 -6.24
C ARG A 84 7.61 10.57 -5.50
N GLU A 85 8.84 10.08 -5.34
CA GLU A 85 9.14 8.81 -4.66
C GLU A 85 8.56 8.71 -3.24
N ALA A 86 8.64 9.80 -2.46
CA ALA A 86 8.19 9.83 -1.08
C ALA A 86 6.71 9.42 -0.92
N LEU A 87 5.86 9.76 -1.91
CA LEU A 87 4.45 9.39 -1.91
C LEU A 87 4.25 7.88 -2.06
N TRP A 88 5.03 7.25 -2.93
CA TRP A 88 5.00 5.80 -3.16
C TRP A 88 5.60 5.02 -1.99
N LEU A 89 6.66 5.54 -1.36
CA LEU A 89 7.20 4.95 -0.12
C LEU A 89 6.19 5.03 1.02
N HIS A 90 5.46 6.15 1.14
CA HIS A 90 4.38 6.25 2.11
C HIS A 90 3.22 5.31 1.77
N ARG A 91 2.83 5.17 0.49
CA ARG A 91 1.84 4.18 0.04
C ARG A 91 2.24 2.76 0.46
N ARG A 92 3.52 2.37 0.28
CA ARG A 92 4.04 1.07 0.72
C ARG A 92 3.81 0.82 2.20
N PHE A 93 4.10 1.81 3.05
CA PHE A 93 3.82 1.73 4.48
C PHE A 93 2.31 1.52 4.73
N LEU A 94 1.46 2.38 4.17
CA LEU A 94 0.01 2.32 4.38
C LEU A 94 -0.56 0.97 3.95
N SER A 95 -0.19 0.48 2.77
CA SER A 95 -0.67 -0.78 2.20
C SER A 95 -0.22 -1.99 3.01
N LEU A 96 1.03 -2.02 3.49
CA LEU A 96 1.53 -3.12 4.33
C LEU A 96 0.70 -3.24 5.61
N PHE A 97 0.50 -2.11 6.29
CA PHE A 97 -0.23 -2.09 7.54
C PHE A 97 -1.72 -2.31 7.34
N TRP A 98 -2.30 -1.84 6.25
CA TRP A 98 -3.69 -2.13 5.89
C TRP A 98 -3.90 -3.63 5.69
N LEU A 99 -3.04 -4.29 4.92
CA LEU A 99 -3.09 -5.74 4.75
C LEU A 99 -3.00 -6.47 6.10
N ARG A 100 -2.10 -6.04 6.98
CA ARG A 100 -1.96 -6.61 8.33
C ARG A 100 -3.20 -6.40 9.20
N LEU A 101 -3.84 -5.22 9.13
CA LEU A 101 -5.08 -4.89 9.85
C LEU A 101 -6.26 -5.74 9.38
N LEU A 102 -6.33 -5.99 8.07
CA LEU A 102 -7.32 -6.89 7.49
C LEU A 102 -7.08 -8.34 7.95
N GLU A 103 -5.82 -8.80 7.95
CA GLU A 103 -5.45 -10.15 8.42
C GLU A 103 -5.71 -10.37 9.92
N THR A 104 -5.36 -9.41 10.78
CA THR A 104 -5.63 -9.52 12.22
C THR A 104 -7.13 -9.47 12.50
N GLY A 105 -7.89 -8.69 11.73
CA GLY A 105 -9.35 -8.68 11.78
C GLY A 105 -10.03 -10.02 11.55
N VAL A 106 -9.42 -10.89 10.73
CA VAL A 106 -9.90 -12.24 10.47
C VAL A 106 -9.76 -13.14 11.68
N ARG A 107 -8.73 -12.94 12.51
CA ARG A 107 -8.45 -13.80 13.66
C ARG A 107 -9.45 -13.65 14.81
N PHE A 108 -10.10 -12.50 14.93
CA PHE A 108 -11.08 -12.22 16.00
C PHE A 108 -12.54 -12.49 15.61
N SER A 109 -12.81 -12.93 14.37
CA SER A 109 -14.17 -13.19 13.91
C SER A 109 -14.25 -14.51 13.14
N GLN A 110 -14.67 -15.57 13.83
CA GLN A 110 -14.81 -16.95 13.30
C GLN A 110 -15.76 -17.08 12.08
N HIS A 111 -16.55 -16.04 11.76
CA HIS A 111 -17.54 -16.06 10.67
C HIS A 111 -17.20 -15.16 9.45
N LYS A 112 -16.01 -14.55 9.36
CA LYS A 112 -15.72 -13.48 8.35
C LYS A 112 -14.62 -13.78 7.31
N SER A 113 -14.18 -15.02 7.15
CA SER A 113 -13.08 -15.36 6.22
C SER A 113 -13.35 -14.93 4.77
N SER A 114 -14.57 -15.16 4.27
CA SER A 114 -14.97 -14.76 2.91
C SER A 114 -15.07 -13.24 2.73
N ILE A 115 -15.55 -12.51 3.74
CA ILE A 115 -15.69 -11.05 3.67
C ILE A 115 -14.30 -10.40 3.63
N ALA A 116 -13.37 -10.87 4.46
CA ALA A 116 -12.01 -10.34 4.47
C ALA A 116 -11.24 -10.66 3.18
N ALA A 117 -11.42 -11.86 2.61
CA ALA A 117 -10.84 -12.19 1.31
C ALA A 117 -11.36 -11.27 0.19
N ASN A 118 -12.65 -10.92 0.23
CA ASN A 118 -13.24 -9.95 -0.70
C ASN A 118 -12.68 -8.54 -0.48
N THR A 119 -12.55 -8.07 0.77
CA THR A 119 -11.96 -6.76 1.07
C THR A 119 -10.51 -6.66 0.61
N ILE A 120 -9.71 -7.70 0.84
CA ILE A 120 -8.33 -7.76 0.34
C ILE A 120 -8.32 -7.72 -1.18
N SER A 121 -9.19 -8.48 -1.85
CA SER A 121 -9.27 -8.45 -3.31
C SER A 121 -9.62 -7.05 -3.83
N THR A 122 -10.65 -6.41 -3.28
CA THR A 122 -11.06 -5.06 -3.69
C THR A 122 -9.93 -4.06 -3.50
N PHE A 123 -9.21 -4.15 -2.38
CA PHE A 123 -8.03 -3.32 -2.14
C PHE A 123 -6.96 -3.54 -3.22
N LEU A 124 -6.62 -4.79 -3.53
CA LEU A 124 -5.61 -5.11 -4.54
C LEU A 124 -6.02 -4.68 -5.96
N ASP A 125 -7.30 -4.80 -6.30
CA ASP A 125 -7.84 -4.32 -7.58
C ASP A 125 -7.71 -2.79 -7.69
N ASN A 126 -7.97 -2.06 -6.60
CA ASN A 126 -7.75 -0.61 -6.53
C ASN A 126 -6.26 -0.23 -6.65
N GLU A 127 -5.36 -0.91 -5.93
CA GLU A 127 -3.92 -0.66 -6.02
C GLU A 127 -3.36 -0.93 -7.42
N LEU A 128 -3.85 -1.98 -8.08
CA LEU A 128 -3.49 -2.28 -9.47
C LEU A 128 -3.99 -1.18 -10.42
N CYS A 129 -5.22 -0.70 -10.23
CA CYS A 129 -5.77 0.42 -11.01
C CYS A 129 -4.93 1.69 -10.83
N LEU A 130 -4.56 2.04 -9.58
CA LEU A 130 -3.70 3.17 -9.29
C LEU A 130 -2.33 3.02 -9.96
N ALA A 131 -1.70 1.85 -9.87
CA ALA A 131 -0.41 1.59 -10.49
C ALA A 131 -0.46 1.71 -12.01
N ASN A 132 -1.47 1.11 -12.65
CA ASN A 132 -1.66 1.16 -14.11
C ASN A 132 -1.90 2.60 -14.59
N SER A 133 -2.75 3.36 -13.90
CA SER A 133 -3.01 4.77 -14.24
C SER A 133 -1.77 5.66 -14.07
N SER A 134 -0.88 5.31 -13.13
CA SER A 134 0.38 6.00 -12.86
C SER A 134 1.53 5.56 -13.77
N SER A 135 1.32 4.54 -14.60
CA SER A 135 2.34 3.96 -15.47
C SER A 135 2.28 4.50 -16.91
N SER A 136 1.32 5.37 -17.22
CA SER A 136 1.23 6.02 -18.52
C SER A 136 2.38 7.02 -18.67
N ILE A 137 3.27 6.77 -19.62
CA ILE A 137 4.34 7.69 -20.01
C ILE A 137 3.84 8.43 -21.26
N PRO A 138 3.50 9.73 -21.17
CA PRO A 138 3.18 10.52 -22.35
C PRO A 138 4.42 10.63 -23.25
N ASP A 139 4.23 10.87 -24.55
CA ASP A 139 5.30 11.20 -25.49
C ASP A 139 5.79 12.64 -25.24
N ASN A 140 6.42 12.84 -24.09
CA ASN A 140 7.02 14.09 -23.68
C ASN A 140 8.32 13.82 -22.91
N ASP A 141 9.23 14.80 -22.90
CA ASP A 141 10.57 14.65 -22.31
C ASP A 141 10.57 14.83 -20.77
N TYR A 142 9.42 14.72 -20.09
CA TYR A 142 9.34 14.97 -18.65
C TYR A 142 9.72 13.71 -17.84
N GLU A 143 10.89 13.75 -17.22
CA GLU A 143 11.41 12.69 -16.34
C GLU A 143 10.44 12.30 -15.21
N ASP A 144 9.59 13.22 -14.75
CA ASP A 144 8.60 12.97 -13.69
C ASP A 144 7.65 11.80 -14.06
N PHE A 145 7.22 11.66 -15.32
CA PHE A 145 6.35 10.55 -15.73
C PHE A 145 7.09 9.22 -15.79
N GLN A 146 8.36 9.23 -16.21
CA GLN A 146 9.20 8.03 -16.17
C GLN A 146 9.45 7.59 -14.73
N ALA A 147 9.74 8.54 -13.83
CA ALA A 147 9.88 8.28 -12.40
C ALA A 147 8.57 7.74 -11.80
N GLN A 148 7.43 8.31 -12.16
CA GLN A 148 6.11 7.83 -11.71
C GLN A 148 5.85 6.38 -12.15
N ALA A 149 6.12 6.08 -13.42
CA ALA A 149 6.00 4.73 -13.97
C ALA A 149 6.94 3.76 -13.25
N PHE A 150 8.18 4.16 -12.99
CA PHE A 150 9.16 3.40 -12.21
C PHE A 150 8.65 3.08 -10.80
N HIS A 151 8.19 4.10 -10.06
CA HIS A 151 7.77 3.95 -8.67
C HIS A 151 6.50 3.11 -8.54
N SER A 152 5.49 3.36 -9.38
CA SER A 152 4.22 2.62 -9.39
C SER A 152 4.43 1.14 -9.72
N THR A 153 5.30 0.86 -10.68
CA THR A 153 5.63 -0.49 -11.10
C THR A 153 6.43 -1.23 -10.02
N THR A 154 7.43 -0.59 -9.42
CA THR A 154 8.18 -1.17 -8.30
C THR A 154 7.29 -1.41 -7.08
N TYR A 155 6.33 -0.52 -6.84
CA TYR A 155 5.34 -0.64 -5.78
C TYR A 155 4.49 -1.91 -5.93
N ILE A 156 3.86 -2.11 -7.09
CA ILE A 156 2.96 -3.25 -7.28
C ILE A 156 3.71 -4.58 -7.27
N LEU A 157 4.94 -4.61 -7.82
CA LEU A 157 5.86 -5.74 -7.67
C LEU A 157 6.09 -6.10 -6.21
N TRP A 158 6.44 -5.09 -5.40
CA TRP A 158 6.67 -5.31 -3.98
C TRP A 158 5.39 -5.78 -3.27
N LEU A 159 4.22 -5.24 -3.65
CA LEU A 159 2.92 -5.61 -3.06
C LEU A 159 2.60 -7.09 -3.31
N THR A 160 2.94 -7.63 -4.49
CA THR A 160 2.76 -9.07 -4.78
C THR A 160 3.48 -9.98 -3.77
N LYS A 161 4.60 -9.52 -3.19
CA LYS A 161 5.36 -10.25 -2.18
C LYS A 161 4.73 -10.18 -0.79
N GLN A 162 3.89 -9.17 -0.52
CA GLN A 162 3.25 -8.99 0.79
C GLN A 162 1.94 -9.77 0.92
N VAL A 163 1.28 -10.12 -0.19
CA VAL A 163 -0.03 -10.76 -0.16
C VAL A 163 0.03 -12.29 0.02
N PRO A 164 -1.05 -12.90 0.58
CA PRO A 164 -1.19 -14.36 0.64
C PRO A 164 -1.13 -15.03 -0.73
N LYS A 165 -0.72 -16.31 -0.78
CA LYS A 165 -0.49 -17.05 -2.04
C LYS A 165 -1.70 -17.04 -2.98
N SER A 166 -2.92 -17.24 -2.48
CA SER A 166 -4.14 -17.26 -3.32
C SER A 166 -4.40 -15.91 -4.00
N GLN A 167 -4.25 -14.81 -3.26
CA GLN A 167 -4.41 -13.45 -3.79
C GLN A 167 -3.26 -13.07 -4.73
N ARG A 168 -2.05 -13.59 -4.47
CA ARG A 168 -0.88 -13.42 -5.34
C ARG A 168 -1.12 -13.98 -6.74
N ILE A 169 -1.71 -15.17 -6.85
CA ILE A 169 -2.00 -15.79 -8.15
C ILE A 169 -3.01 -14.94 -8.93
N LYS A 170 -4.09 -14.50 -8.29
CA LYS A 170 -5.10 -13.60 -8.90
C LYS A 170 -4.47 -12.29 -9.37
N LEU A 171 -3.71 -11.63 -8.50
CA LEU A 171 -3.01 -10.39 -8.83
C LEU A 171 -2.00 -10.59 -9.97
N GLY A 172 -1.28 -11.72 -9.97
CA GLY A 172 -0.36 -12.11 -11.03
C GLY A 172 -1.03 -12.27 -12.39
N LYS A 173 -2.21 -12.91 -12.44
CA LYS A 173 -3.02 -13.02 -13.67
C LYS A 173 -3.44 -11.65 -14.19
N ASN A 174 -3.87 -10.74 -13.31
CA ASN A 174 -4.26 -9.38 -13.69
C ASN A 174 -3.07 -8.55 -14.18
N LEU A 175 -1.89 -8.73 -13.58
CA LEU A 175 -0.64 -8.08 -14.00
C LEU A 175 -0.21 -8.53 -15.41
N ARG A 176 -0.39 -9.80 -15.76
CA ARG A 176 -0.11 -10.32 -17.12
C ARG A 176 -1.00 -9.72 -18.20
N ALA A 177 -2.25 -9.45 -17.86
CA ALA A 177 -3.20 -8.84 -18.79
C ALA A 177 -2.95 -7.33 -18.99
N GLY A 178 -2.14 -6.71 -18.14
CA GLY A 178 -1.87 -5.27 -18.14
C GLY A 178 -0.66 -4.84 -18.97
N SER A 179 -0.54 -3.54 -19.22
CA SER A 179 0.59 -2.91 -19.93
C SER A 179 1.89 -2.83 -19.11
N LEU A 180 1.87 -3.31 -17.87
CA LEU A 180 2.91 -3.05 -16.89
C LEU A 180 4.24 -3.75 -17.22
N LYS A 181 4.22 -4.90 -17.91
CA LYS A 181 5.44 -5.54 -18.43
C LYS A 181 6.17 -4.62 -19.41
N THR A 182 5.42 -3.99 -20.32
CA THR A 182 5.97 -3.03 -21.28
C THR A 182 6.53 -1.81 -20.57
N VAL A 183 5.80 -1.29 -19.59
CA VAL A 183 6.23 -0.13 -18.80
C VAL A 183 7.50 -0.44 -18.04
N LEU A 184 7.64 -1.62 -17.44
CA LEU A 184 8.88 -1.96 -16.78
C LEU A 184 10.04 -2.15 -17.77
N ASN A 185 9.80 -2.72 -18.94
CA ASN A 185 10.84 -2.82 -19.97
C ASN A 185 11.38 -1.43 -20.37
N VAL A 186 10.52 -0.41 -20.36
CA VAL A 186 10.88 0.98 -20.66
C VAL A 186 11.50 1.69 -19.46
N ALA A 187 10.89 1.58 -18.28
CA ALA A 187 11.28 2.32 -17.08
C ALA A 187 12.45 1.68 -16.32
N CYS A 188 12.62 0.35 -16.38
CA CYS A 188 13.62 -0.41 -15.65
C CYS A 188 14.15 -1.63 -16.45
N PRO A 189 14.80 -1.42 -17.61
CA PRO A 189 15.31 -2.52 -18.43
C PRO A 189 16.19 -3.51 -17.64
N GLU A 190 17.01 -3.02 -16.72
CA GLU A 190 17.88 -3.83 -15.85
C GLU A 190 17.13 -4.79 -14.90
N ARG A 191 15.86 -4.48 -14.59
CA ARG A 191 15.04 -5.24 -13.64
C ARG A 191 13.95 -6.07 -14.33
N CYS A 192 13.96 -6.15 -15.66
CA CYS A 192 13.01 -6.97 -16.43
C CYS A 192 13.06 -8.44 -16.04
N SER A 193 14.27 -8.95 -15.76
CA SER A 193 14.47 -10.33 -15.30
C SER A 193 13.72 -10.64 -14.00
N LEU A 194 13.53 -9.65 -13.10
CA LEU A 194 12.75 -9.84 -11.87
C LEU A 194 11.26 -10.06 -12.17
N TRP A 195 10.75 -9.51 -13.28
CA TRP A 195 9.38 -9.81 -13.72
C TRP A 195 9.26 -11.18 -14.31
N ASP A 196 10.21 -11.58 -15.15
CA ASP A 196 10.18 -12.91 -15.74
C ASP A 196 10.34 -13.98 -14.64
N GLU A 197 11.14 -13.72 -13.60
CA GLU A 197 11.23 -14.57 -12.41
C GLU A 197 9.89 -14.62 -11.64
N LEU A 198 9.26 -13.46 -11.40
CA LEU A 198 7.95 -13.40 -10.75
C LEU A 198 6.87 -14.15 -11.55
N ILE A 199 6.87 -13.97 -12.87
CA ILE A 199 5.99 -14.66 -13.81
C ILE A 199 6.26 -16.16 -13.75
N GLY A 200 7.51 -16.60 -13.79
CA GLY A 200 7.89 -18.02 -13.65
C GLY A 200 7.41 -18.64 -12.34
N TYR A 201 7.54 -17.95 -11.20
CA TYR A 201 6.98 -18.41 -9.93
C TYR A 201 5.45 -18.53 -9.97
N LEU A 202 4.78 -17.60 -10.66
CA LEU A 202 3.33 -17.64 -10.83
C LEU A 202 2.90 -18.83 -11.72
N GLU A 203 3.66 -19.18 -12.77
CA GLU A 203 3.37 -20.32 -13.67
C GLU A 203 3.54 -21.66 -12.96
N ALA A 204 4.64 -21.81 -12.23
CA ALA A 204 4.90 -22.99 -11.43
C ALA A 204 3.82 -23.21 -10.35
N SER A 205 3.22 -22.13 -9.84
CA SER A 205 2.14 -22.22 -8.85
C SER A 205 0.76 -22.55 -9.43
N ASP A 206 0.52 -22.28 -10.73
CA ASP A 206 -0.73 -22.66 -11.43
C ASP A 206 -0.68 -24.16 -11.83
N GLN A 207 0.49 -24.66 -12.26
CA GLN A 207 0.68 -26.08 -12.66
C GLN A 207 0.56 -27.06 -11.47
N GLY A 208 0.96 -26.66 -10.27
CA GLY A 208 0.83 -27.49 -9.06
C GLY A 208 -0.61 -27.67 -8.55
N LEU A 209 -1.60 -26.96 -9.12
CA LEU A 209 -3.03 -27.13 -8.81
C LEU A 209 -3.74 -28.06 -9.81
N GLU A 210 -3.18 -28.30 -10.99
CA GLU A 210 -3.77 -29.20 -12.00
C GLU A 210 -3.38 -30.67 -11.80
N GLU A 211 -2.31 -30.97 -11.08
CA GLU A 211 -1.86 -32.36 -10.83
C GLU A 211 -2.57 -33.07 -9.66
N THR A 212 -3.53 -32.41 -8.99
CA THR A 212 -4.29 -33.01 -7.86
C THR A 212 -5.81 -33.05 -8.08
N ALA A 213 -6.28 -33.00 -9.33
CA ALA A 213 -7.69 -33.18 -9.70
C ALA A 213 -7.97 -34.56 -10.31
#